data_AF-A0A2I2FTX2-F1
#
_entry.id   AF-A0A2I2FTX2-F1
#
_cell.length_a   1.000
_cell.length_b   1.000
_cell.length_c   1.000
_cell.angle_alpha   90.00
_cell.angle_beta   90.00
_cell.angle_gamma   90.00
#
_symmetry.space_group_name_H-M   'P 1'
#
loop_
_entity.id
_entity.type
_entity.pdbx_description
1 polymer ?
#
loop_
_entity_poly.entity_id
_entity_poly.type
_entity_poly.pdbx_seq_one_letter_code
_entity_poly.pdbx_strand_id
1 'polypeptide(L)'
;MENNLLESLLDLEEEFYQEGYDLGVSDGAKAGYTEGSVFAVEKGFEKFIELGRLYGKALVWAQRLADSKPSNKSDHGLTERDDSDAPQRANGHEEQISLQPSICREMSNFPSSSRLAKNIDTLLELVDPASLPMQNTEEAVTDVDERLKGAIIKAKLIQRALGEKEDTSDVHPDAKDTQPAGNGTGSIEDISALHIRH
;
A
#
# COMPACT_ATOMS: atom_id res chain seq x y z
N MET A 1 40.65 -38.64 49.16
CA MET A 1 39.85 -37.45 48.75
C MET A 1 40.11 -37.16 47.26
N GLU A 2 40.31 -38.21 46.44
CA GLU A 2 40.75 -38.11 45.03
C GLU A 2 39.70 -38.65 44.05
N ASN A 3 38.65 -39.32 44.55
CA ASN A 3 37.60 -39.93 43.72
C ASN A 3 36.74 -38.87 43.00
N ASN A 4 36.56 -37.68 43.60
CA ASN A 4 35.77 -36.59 43.00
C ASN A 4 36.42 -35.98 41.74
N LEU A 5 37.74 -36.13 41.56
CA LEU A 5 38.46 -35.54 40.42
C LEU A 5 38.26 -36.37 39.14
N LEU A 6 38.33 -37.69 39.25
CA LEU A 6 38.13 -38.59 38.11
C LEU A 6 36.64 -38.70 37.75
N GLU A 7 35.76 -38.57 38.73
CA GLU A 7 34.30 -38.50 38.54
C GLU A 7 33.90 -37.22 37.79
N SER A 8 34.43 -36.05 38.19
CA SER A 8 34.23 -34.80 37.43
C SER A 8 34.81 -34.83 36.01
N LEU A 9 35.89 -35.58 35.77
CA LEU A 9 36.45 -35.75 34.42
C LEU A 9 35.57 -36.64 33.51
N LEU A 10 34.84 -37.59 34.11
CA LEU A 10 33.88 -38.45 33.40
C LEU A 10 32.62 -37.67 32.99
N ASP A 11 32.21 -36.68 33.79
CA ASP A 11 31.04 -35.83 33.51
C ASP A 11 31.37 -34.61 32.62
N LEU A 12 32.66 -34.31 32.44
CA LEU A 12 33.14 -33.14 31.70
C LEU A 12 32.62 -33.06 30.25
N GLU A 13 32.49 -34.21 29.57
CA GLU A 13 31.94 -34.27 28.21
C GLU A 13 30.47 -33.83 28.19
N GLU A 14 29.66 -34.35 29.11
CA GLU A 14 28.25 -33.99 29.24
C GLU A 14 28.09 -32.51 29.66
N GLU A 15 28.95 -32.01 30.54
CA GLU A 15 28.99 -30.60 30.92
C GLU A 15 29.25 -29.68 29.71
N PHE A 16 30.24 -30.00 28.86
CA PHE A 16 30.51 -29.24 27.65
C PHE A 16 29.40 -29.37 26.59
N TYR A 17 28.75 -30.52 26.50
CA TYR A 17 27.57 -30.68 25.63
C TYR A 17 26.41 -29.81 26.08
N GLN A 18 26.11 -29.83 27.38
CA GLN A 18 25.05 -29.02 27.95
C GLN A 18 25.37 -27.52 27.84
N GLU A 19 26.61 -27.12 28.12
CA GLU A 19 27.08 -25.74 27.93
C GLU A 19 26.94 -25.29 26.47
N GLY A 20 27.39 -26.10 25.51
CA GLY A 20 27.28 -25.81 24.09
C GLY A 20 25.82 -25.74 23.62
N TYR A 21 24.96 -26.61 24.14
CA TYR A 21 23.52 -26.60 23.86
C TYR A 21 22.87 -25.33 24.42
N ASP A 22 23.10 -24.99 25.68
CA ASP A 22 22.50 -23.83 26.33
C ASP A 22 22.98 -22.53 25.68
N LEU A 23 24.27 -22.45 25.33
CA LEU A 23 24.83 -21.34 24.58
C LEU A 23 24.19 -21.24 23.19
N GLY A 24 24.07 -22.36 22.47
CA GLY A 24 23.44 -22.41 21.15
C GLY A 24 21.95 -22.02 21.18
N VAL A 25 21.21 -22.43 22.20
CA VAL A 25 19.81 -22.05 22.41
C VAL A 25 19.68 -20.56 22.72
N SER A 26 20.53 -20.05 23.62
CA SER A 26 20.55 -18.62 23.98
C SER A 26 20.89 -17.74 22.77
N ASP A 27 21.94 -18.09 22.04
CA ASP A 27 22.36 -17.35 20.84
C ASP A 27 21.35 -17.48 19.71
N GLY A 28 20.77 -18.67 19.51
CA GLY A 28 19.72 -18.91 18.53
C GLY A 28 18.46 -18.10 18.82
N ALA A 29 18.03 -18.03 20.08
CA ALA A 29 16.88 -17.24 20.49
C ALA A 29 17.10 -15.74 20.24
N LYS A 30 18.30 -15.24 20.58
CA LYS A 30 18.67 -13.84 20.35
C LYS A 30 18.76 -13.52 18.86
N ALA A 31 19.46 -14.35 18.09
CA ALA A 31 19.61 -14.18 16.65
C ALA A 31 18.24 -14.22 15.94
N GLY A 32 17.41 -15.21 16.26
CA GLY A 32 16.08 -15.36 15.70
C GLY A 32 15.17 -14.17 16.01
N TYR A 33 15.21 -13.62 17.23
CA TYR A 33 14.46 -12.42 17.57
C TYR A 33 14.94 -11.20 16.76
N THR A 34 16.26 -11.01 16.64
CA THR A 34 16.81 -9.88 15.87
C THR A 34 16.49 -9.98 14.37
N GLU A 35 16.65 -11.16 13.78
CA GLU A 35 16.34 -11.41 12.37
C GLU A 35 14.85 -11.23 12.10
N GLY A 36 14.00 -11.83 12.94
CA GLY A 36 12.55 -11.69 12.83
C GLY A 36 12.09 -10.23 12.94
N SER A 37 12.71 -9.44 13.82
CA SER A 37 12.41 -8.01 13.98
C SER A 37 12.79 -7.20 12.74
N VAL A 38 13.98 -7.44 12.18
CA VAL A 38 14.43 -6.77 10.96
C VAL A 38 13.52 -7.11 9.79
N PHE A 39 13.23 -8.40 9.60
CA PHE A 39 12.34 -8.88 8.55
C PHE A 39 10.93 -8.28 8.67
N ALA A 40 10.37 -8.24 9.88
CA ALA A 40 9.05 -7.68 10.13
C ALA A 40 8.97 -6.19 9.77
N VAL A 41 9.99 -5.39 10.13
CA VAL A 41 10.04 -3.97 9.80
C VAL A 41 10.19 -3.75 8.30
N GLU A 42 11.07 -4.51 7.64
CA GLU A 42 11.28 -4.44 6.18
C GLU A 42 9.97 -4.72 5.43
N LYS A 43 9.29 -5.83 5.77
CA LYS A 43 8.03 -6.20 5.13
C LYS A 43 6.87 -5.29 5.49
N GLY A 44 6.83 -4.75 6.70
CA GLY A 44 5.89 -3.70 7.06
C GLY A 44 6.07 -2.48 6.16
N PHE A 45 7.32 -1.99 6.03
CA PHE A 45 7.63 -0.81 5.24
C PHE A 45 7.27 -0.96 3.75
N GLU A 46 7.59 -2.11 3.14
CA GLU A 46 7.19 -2.42 1.76
C GLU A 46 5.67 -2.29 1.55
N LYS A 47 4.87 -2.88 2.46
CA LYS A 47 3.40 -2.82 2.41
C LYS A 47 2.89 -1.38 2.57
N PHE A 48 3.45 -0.60 3.49
CA PHE A 48 3.04 0.79 3.71
C PHE A 48 3.40 1.71 2.53
N ILE A 49 4.54 1.47 1.85
CA ILE A 49 4.86 2.17 0.61
C ILE A 49 3.80 1.90 -0.46
N GLU A 50 3.44 0.62 -0.65
CA GLU A 50 2.42 0.26 -1.64
C GLU A 50 1.07 0.91 -1.31
N LEU A 51 0.67 0.87 -0.04
CA LEU A 51 -0.57 1.49 0.44
C LEU A 51 -0.57 3.00 0.23
N GLY A 52 0.55 3.68 0.53
CA GLY A 52 0.74 5.10 0.27
C GLY A 52 0.67 5.45 -1.23
N ARG A 53 1.20 4.59 -2.09
CA ARG A 53 1.07 4.73 -3.56
C ARG A 53 -0.39 4.64 -3.98
N LEU A 54 -1.14 3.67 -3.45
CA LEU A 54 -2.57 3.52 -3.72
C LEU A 54 -3.37 4.72 -3.22
N TYR A 55 -3.03 5.27 -2.04
CA TYR A 55 -3.64 6.48 -1.52
C TYR A 55 -3.39 7.70 -2.42
N GLY A 56 -2.14 7.90 -2.88
CA GLY A 56 -1.82 8.96 -3.83
C GLY A 56 -2.62 8.84 -5.14
N LYS A 57 -2.73 7.63 -5.69
CA LYS A 57 -3.58 7.36 -6.88
C LYS A 57 -5.05 7.69 -6.60
N ALA A 58 -5.57 7.24 -5.46
CA ALA A 58 -6.95 7.48 -5.06
C ALA A 58 -7.27 8.97 -4.93
N LEU A 59 -6.35 9.77 -4.37
CA LEU A 59 -6.49 11.23 -4.29
C LEU A 59 -6.54 11.89 -5.67
N VAL A 60 -5.63 11.52 -6.57
CA VAL A 60 -5.62 12.05 -7.95
C VAL A 60 -6.91 11.69 -8.67
N TRP A 61 -7.38 10.44 -8.55
CA TRP A 61 -8.65 10.04 -9.15
C TRP A 61 -9.83 10.78 -8.50
N ALA A 62 -9.90 10.91 -7.19
CA ALA A 62 -10.97 11.66 -6.53
C ALA A 62 -11.05 13.12 -7.00
N GLN A 63 -9.89 13.78 -7.16
CA GLN A 63 -9.81 15.15 -7.68
C GLN A 63 -10.30 15.24 -9.13
N ARG A 64 -9.84 14.35 -10.02
CA ARG A 64 -10.31 14.29 -11.42
C ARG A 64 -11.84 14.08 -11.51
N LEU A 65 -12.41 13.29 -10.60
CA LEU A 65 -13.85 13.07 -10.55
C LEU A 65 -14.63 14.32 -10.09
N ALA A 66 -14.07 15.09 -9.16
CA ALA A 66 -14.65 16.33 -8.70
C ALA A 66 -14.64 17.39 -9.82
N ASP A 67 -13.52 17.52 -10.54
CA ASP A 67 -13.37 18.48 -11.64
C ASP A 67 -14.24 18.13 -12.87
N SER A 68 -14.55 16.84 -13.07
CA SER A 68 -15.45 16.38 -14.15
C SER A 68 -16.92 16.70 -13.90
N LYS A 69 -17.35 17.00 -12.67
CA LYS A 69 -18.72 17.43 -12.41
C LYS A 69 -18.83 18.91 -12.81
N PRO A 70 -19.70 19.30 -13.76
CA PRO A 70 -19.89 20.70 -14.08
C PRO A 70 -20.41 21.41 -12.84
N SER A 71 -19.52 22.16 -12.19
CA SER A 71 -19.90 23.15 -11.22
C SER A 71 -20.80 24.16 -11.94
N ASN A 72 -22.12 24.10 -11.68
CA ASN A 72 -23.02 25.23 -11.83
C ASN A 72 -22.58 26.34 -10.85
N LYS A 73 -21.40 26.92 -11.07
CA LYS A 73 -21.02 28.22 -10.55
C LYS A 73 -21.38 29.19 -11.65
N SER A 74 -22.55 29.79 -11.46
CA SER A 74 -22.95 31.06 -12.03
C SER A 74 -21.75 31.92 -12.36
N ASP A 75 -21.64 32.23 -13.65
CA ASP A 75 -21.28 33.54 -14.15
C ASP A 75 -21.67 34.63 -13.14
N HIS A 76 -20.67 35.23 -12.49
CA HIS A 76 -20.82 36.56 -11.94
C HIS A 76 -19.55 37.33 -12.27
N GLY A 77 -19.70 38.15 -13.31
CA GLY A 77 -18.65 38.95 -13.91
C GLY A 77 -17.96 39.91 -12.95
N LEU A 78 -16.71 40.18 -13.28
CA LEU A 78 -15.95 41.30 -12.75
C LEU A 78 -16.51 42.59 -13.35
N THR A 79 -17.37 43.26 -12.60
CA THR A 79 -17.52 44.72 -12.64
C THR A 79 -17.37 45.26 -11.23
N GLU A 80 -16.59 46.33 -11.13
CA GLU A 80 -16.03 46.94 -9.94
C GLU A 80 -17.05 47.54 -8.94
N ARG A 81 -16.61 47.61 -7.66
CA ARG A 81 -16.97 48.54 -6.56
C ARG A 81 -18.43 48.55 -6.04
N ASP A 82 -18.63 48.31 -4.75
CA ASP A 82 -18.60 49.37 -3.71
C ASP A 82 -18.77 48.79 -2.27
N ASP A 83 -18.39 49.61 -1.31
CA ASP A 83 -18.28 49.50 0.15
C ASP A 83 -19.47 48.87 0.93
N SER A 84 -19.17 48.19 2.05
CA SER A 84 -19.82 48.32 3.40
C SER A 84 -19.75 47.04 4.27
N ASP A 85 -18.77 47.05 5.15
CA ASP A 85 -18.65 46.50 6.52
C ASP A 85 -19.68 45.48 7.09
N ALA A 86 -19.14 44.36 7.57
CA ALA A 86 -19.75 43.44 8.53
C ALA A 86 -18.69 42.87 9.46
N PRO A 87 -18.95 42.66 10.77
CA PRO A 87 -18.13 41.77 11.59
C PRO A 87 -18.84 40.44 11.91
N GLN A 88 -18.19 39.40 11.36
CA GLN A 88 -18.06 38.00 11.75
C GLN A 88 -18.75 37.48 13.03
N ARG A 89 -19.41 36.31 12.89
CA ARG A 89 -19.35 35.24 13.88
C ARG A 89 -19.10 33.88 13.21
N ALA A 90 -18.13 33.18 13.81
CA ALA A 90 -17.51 31.95 13.37
C ALA A 90 -18.44 30.74 13.39
N ASN A 91 -18.27 29.83 12.43
CA ASN A 91 -18.52 28.41 12.65
C ASN A 91 -17.52 27.57 11.83
N GLY A 92 -17.07 26.48 12.44
CA GLY A 92 -15.88 25.70 12.10
C GLY A 92 -15.84 25.26 10.64
N HIS A 93 -14.72 25.58 10.00
CA HIS A 93 -14.34 24.98 8.73
C HIS A 93 -13.62 23.68 9.06
N GLU A 94 -14.24 22.55 8.73
CA GLU A 94 -13.49 21.35 8.39
C GLU A 94 -12.62 21.73 7.19
N GLU A 95 -11.30 21.81 7.40
CA GLU A 95 -10.35 22.07 6.32
C GLU A 95 -10.33 20.86 5.39
N GLN A 96 -11.30 20.82 4.48
CA GLN A 96 -11.27 19.96 3.32
C GLN A 96 -10.08 20.45 2.48
N ILE A 97 -8.95 19.75 2.61
CA ILE A 97 -7.70 20.08 1.91
C ILE A 97 -7.99 19.99 0.40
N SER A 98 -8.38 21.13 -0.19
CA SER A 98 -8.53 21.26 -1.63
C SER A 98 -7.14 21.40 -2.22
N LEU A 99 -6.46 20.27 -2.35
CA LEU A 99 -5.33 20.18 -3.25
C LEU A 99 -5.93 20.38 -4.64
N GLN A 100 -5.79 21.57 -5.18
CA GLN A 100 -6.00 21.86 -6.60
C GLN A 100 -4.63 21.87 -7.30
N PRO A 101 -3.93 20.72 -7.47
CA PRO A 101 -2.79 20.69 -8.37
C PRO A 101 -3.31 20.97 -9.78
N SER A 102 -2.85 22.07 -10.37
CA SER A 102 -3.08 22.44 -11.77
C SER A 102 -2.83 21.29 -12.75
N ILE A 103 -1.95 20.36 -12.38
CA ILE A 103 -1.62 19.14 -13.11
C ILE A 103 -2.85 18.24 -13.35
N CYS A 104 -3.80 18.15 -12.40
CA CYS A 104 -4.99 17.30 -12.57
C CYS A 104 -5.93 17.77 -13.69
N ARG A 105 -5.90 19.07 -14.01
CA ARG A 105 -6.75 19.69 -15.03
C ARG A 105 -6.31 19.35 -16.47
N GLU A 106 -5.05 18.97 -16.64
CA GLU A 106 -4.48 18.57 -17.94
C GLU A 106 -4.75 17.08 -18.26
N MET A 107 -5.29 16.32 -17.31
CA MET A 107 -5.55 14.89 -17.46
C MET A 107 -6.90 14.62 -18.13
N SER A 108 -7.06 13.44 -18.71
CA SER A 108 -8.32 13.02 -19.36
C SER A 108 -9.49 12.98 -18.37
N ASN A 109 -10.60 13.58 -18.77
CA ASN A 109 -11.84 13.59 -17.97
C ASN A 109 -12.42 12.19 -17.83
N PHE A 110 -13.08 11.95 -16.71
CA PHE A 110 -13.67 10.66 -16.42
C PHE A 110 -15.01 10.42 -17.11
N PRO A 111 -15.32 9.16 -17.46
CA PRO A 111 -16.67 8.79 -17.81
C PRO A 111 -17.57 8.95 -16.58
N SER A 112 -18.71 9.62 -16.75
CA SER A 112 -19.71 9.83 -15.70
C SER A 112 -20.38 8.51 -15.31
N SER A 113 -19.73 7.76 -14.42
CA SER A 113 -20.23 6.49 -13.91
C SER A 113 -20.30 6.48 -12.38
N SER A 114 -21.49 6.19 -11.85
CA SER A 114 -21.73 6.11 -10.40
C SER A 114 -20.96 4.98 -9.72
N ARG A 115 -20.65 3.92 -10.46
CA ARG A 115 -19.86 2.77 -9.97
C ARG A 115 -18.39 3.14 -9.76
N LEU A 116 -17.81 3.94 -10.65
CA LEU A 116 -16.43 4.41 -10.51
C LEU A 116 -16.27 5.28 -9.26
N ALA A 117 -17.20 6.22 -9.05
CA ALA A 117 -17.21 7.06 -7.86
C ALA A 117 -17.19 6.23 -6.57
N LYS A 118 -18.12 5.27 -6.44
CA LYS A 118 -18.18 4.38 -5.27
C LYS A 118 -16.90 3.57 -5.07
N ASN A 119 -16.28 3.10 -6.15
CA ASN A 119 -15.03 2.34 -6.05
C ASN A 119 -13.86 3.23 -5.57
N ILE A 120 -13.82 4.49 -6.00
CA ILE A 120 -12.83 5.47 -5.53
C ILE A 120 -13.05 5.77 -4.05
N ASP A 121 -14.31 6.00 -3.63
CA ASP A 121 -14.64 6.23 -2.22
C ASP A 121 -14.24 5.03 -1.35
N THR A 122 -14.60 3.79 -1.76
CA THR A 122 -14.17 2.58 -1.04
C THR A 122 -12.65 2.42 -1.02
N LEU A 123 -11.96 2.78 -2.12
CA LEU A 123 -10.50 2.71 -2.14
C LEU A 123 -9.91 3.68 -1.11
N LEU A 124 -10.39 4.92 -1.04
CA LEU A 124 -9.96 5.92 -0.06
C LEU A 124 -10.18 5.43 1.38
N GLU A 125 -11.32 4.83 1.68
CA GLU A 125 -11.60 4.25 3.00
C GLU A 125 -10.59 3.14 3.37
N LEU A 126 -10.20 2.30 2.41
CA LEU A 126 -9.26 1.20 2.66
C LEU A 126 -7.81 1.67 2.87
N VAL A 127 -7.42 2.79 2.27
CA VAL A 127 -6.04 3.27 2.29
C VAL A 127 -5.84 4.55 3.12
N ASP A 128 -6.88 5.02 3.81
CA ASP A 128 -6.81 6.23 4.64
C ASP A 128 -5.78 6.05 5.77
N PRO A 129 -4.68 6.81 5.77
CA PRO A 129 -3.61 6.67 6.76
C PRO A 129 -4.05 6.94 8.19
N ALA A 130 -5.08 7.77 8.40
CA ALA A 130 -5.59 8.06 9.74
C ALA A 130 -6.38 6.88 10.35
N SER A 131 -6.89 5.99 9.51
CA SER A 131 -7.71 4.85 9.91
C SER A 131 -6.92 3.56 10.15
N LEU A 132 -5.63 3.53 9.82
CA LEU A 132 -4.79 2.33 9.89
C LEU A 132 -4.33 2.06 11.32
N PRO A 133 -4.46 0.81 11.81
CA PRO A 133 -3.94 0.44 13.11
C PRO A 133 -2.41 0.43 13.09
N MET A 134 -1.80 1.11 14.06
CA MET A 134 -0.33 1.20 14.22
C MET A 134 0.17 0.33 15.39
N GLN A 135 -0.68 -0.56 15.90
CA GLN A 135 -0.34 -1.46 17.00
C GLN A 135 0.40 -2.70 16.48
N ASN A 136 1.41 -3.15 17.23
CA ASN A 136 2.13 -4.39 16.93
C ASN A 136 1.40 -5.61 17.51
N THR A 137 0.20 -5.88 17.00
CA THR A 137 -0.64 -7.03 17.34
C THR A 137 -0.99 -7.81 16.09
N GLU A 138 -1.16 -9.13 16.18
CA GLU A 138 -1.46 -9.99 15.03
C GLU A 138 -2.73 -9.55 14.28
N GLU A 139 -3.74 -9.11 15.03
CA GLU A 139 -5.01 -8.61 14.49
C GLU A 139 -4.82 -7.32 13.68
N ALA A 140 -3.97 -6.41 14.15
CA ALA A 140 -3.67 -5.15 13.45
C ALA A 140 -2.91 -5.41 12.15
N VAL A 141 -1.94 -6.34 12.17
CA VAL A 141 -1.21 -6.75 10.96
C VAL A 141 -2.16 -7.38 9.93
N THR A 142 -3.08 -8.23 10.40
CA THR A 142 -4.06 -8.91 9.55
C THR A 142 -5.02 -7.92 8.90
N ASP A 143 -5.53 -6.96 9.66
CA ASP A 143 -6.41 -5.90 9.14
C ASP A 143 -5.71 -5.08 8.04
N VAL A 144 -4.47 -4.65 8.25
CA VAL A 144 -3.69 -3.92 7.24
C VAL A 144 -3.52 -4.77 5.96
N ASP A 145 -3.25 -6.06 6.10
CA ASP A 145 -3.09 -6.97 4.97
C ASP A 145 -4.39 -7.18 4.19
N GLU A 146 -5.53 -7.29 4.88
CA GLU A 146 -6.84 -7.38 4.24
C GLU A 146 -7.20 -6.09 3.51
N ARG A 147 -6.95 -4.94 4.14
CA ARG A 147 -7.16 -3.62 3.51
C ARG A 147 -6.28 -3.44 2.28
N LEU A 148 -5.00 -3.80 2.34
CA LEU A 148 -4.09 -3.72 1.19
C LEU A 148 -4.58 -4.59 0.03
N LYS A 149 -4.98 -5.84 0.30
CA LYS A 149 -5.56 -6.74 -0.72
C LYS A 149 -6.83 -6.14 -1.34
N GLY A 150 -7.73 -5.62 -0.51
CA GLY A 150 -8.94 -4.95 -0.96
C GLY A 150 -8.64 -3.73 -1.84
N ALA A 151 -7.69 -2.91 -1.40
CA ALA A 151 -7.26 -1.69 -2.10
C ALA A 151 -6.66 -2.01 -3.47
N ILE A 152 -5.80 -3.03 -3.58
CA ILE A 152 -5.24 -3.50 -4.85
C ILE A 152 -6.37 -3.91 -5.82
N ILE A 153 -7.37 -4.66 -5.34
CA ILE A 153 -8.50 -5.09 -6.17
C ILE A 153 -9.31 -3.87 -6.64
N LYS A 154 -9.60 -2.91 -5.76
CA LYS A 154 -10.34 -1.69 -6.11
C LYS A 154 -9.58 -0.82 -7.11
N ALA A 155 -8.28 -0.65 -6.92
CA ALA A 155 -7.42 0.09 -7.83
C ALA A 155 -7.43 -0.52 -9.25
N LYS A 156 -7.31 -1.85 -9.37
CA LYS A 156 -7.40 -2.55 -10.67
C LYS A 156 -8.75 -2.34 -11.35
N LEU A 157 -9.84 -2.34 -10.58
CA LEU A 157 -11.19 -2.10 -11.12
C LEU A 157 -11.34 -0.66 -11.65
N ILE A 158 -10.78 0.31 -10.93
CA ILE A 158 -10.74 1.72 -11.34
C ILE A 158 -9.92 1.88 -12.63
N GLN A 159 -8.69 1.34 -12.66
CA GLN A 159 -7.83 1.38 -13.84
C GLN A 159 -8.52 0.80 -15.08
N ARG A 160 -9.18 -0.36 -14.94
CA ARG A 160 -9.96 -0.99 -16.02
C ARG A 160 -11.12 -0.10 -16.49
N ALA A 161 -11.80 0.58 -15.57
CA ALA A 161 -12.90 1.49 -15.92
C ALA A 161 -12.40 2.75 -16.65
N LEU A 162 -11.15 3.16 -16.39
CA LEU A 162 -10.50 4.31 -17.02
C LEU A 162 -9.73 3.95 -18.30
N GLY A 163 -9.48 2.67 -18.55
CA GLY A 163 -8.62 2.22 -19.64
C GLY A 163 -7.13 2.53 -19.41
N GLU A 164 -6.74 2.90 -18.18
CA GLU A 164 -5.35 3.16 -17.80
C GLU A 164 -4.63 1.81 -17.64
N LYS A 165 -3.48 1.65 -18.30
CA LYS A 165 -2.60 0.48 -18.09
C LYS A 165 -1.83 0.67 -16.79
N GLU A 166 -1.69 -0.41 -16.02
CA GLU A 166 -0.85 -0.40 -14.82
C GLU A 166 0.61 -0.35 -15.24
N ASP A 167 1.30 0.76 -14.95
CA ASP A 167 2.76 0.82 -15.04
C ASP A 167 3.34 0.39 -13.69
N THR A 168 3.99 -0.77 -13.68
CA THR A 168 4.64 -1.35 -12.49
C THR A 168 6.14 -1.10 -12.45
N SER A 169 6.68 -0.41 -13.46
CA SER A 169 8.11 -0.16 -13.64
C SER A 169 8.76 0.58 -12.47
N ASP A 170 8.00 1.40 -11.74
CA ASP A 170 8.50 2.17 -10.59
C ASP A 170 8.65 1.37 -9.28
N VAL A 171 8.10 0.16 -9.18
CA VAL A 171 7.99 -0.59 -7.90
C VAL A 171 9.03 -1.71 -7.78
N HIS A 172 9.46 -2.27 -8.90
CA HIS A 172 10.37 -3.42 -8.90
C HIS A 172 11.33 -3.30 -10.09
N PRO A 173 12.50 -2.64 -9.95
CA PRO A 173 13.47 -2.57 -11.04
C PRO A 173 13.99 -3.96 -11.46
N ASP A 174 13.78 -4.98 -10.61
CA ASP A 174 14.25 -6.35 -10.80
C ASP A 174 13.12 -7.39 -10.98
N ALA A 175 11.83 -6.98 -11.00
CA ALA A 175 10.78 -7.89 -11.46
C ALA A 175 10.85 -7.93 -12.99
N LYS A 176 11.71 -8.83 -13.47
CA LYS A 176 11.80 -9.25 -14.87
C LYS A 176 10.39 -9.31 -15.47
N ASP A 177 10.20 -8.57 -16.55
CA ASP A 177 9.00 -8.50 -17.38
C ASP A 177 8.12 -9.74 -17.22
N THR A 178 7.08 -9.62 -16.39
CA THR A 178 5.98 -10.56 -16.50
C THR A 178 5.39 -10.29 -17.87
N GLN A 179 5.62 -11.22 -18.79
CA GLN A 179 5.14 -11.17 -20.17
C GLN A 179 3.71 -10.61 -20.21
N PRO A 180 3.37 -9.78 -21.22
CA PRO A 180 2.05 -9.18 -21.30
C PRO A 180 1.01 -10.29 -21.20
N ALA A 181 0.23 -10.24 -20.12
CA ALA A 181 -0.88 -11.15 -19.89
C ALA A 181 -1.74 -11.13 -21.15
N GLY A 182 -1.89 -12.31 -21.77
CA GLY A 182 -2.65 -12.50 -22.99
C GLY A 182 -4.01 -11.80 -22.89
N ASN A 183 -4.39 -11.13 -23.97
CA ASN A 183 -5.71 -10.54 -24.12
C ASN A 183 -6.73 -11.66 -23.83
N GLY A 184 -7.40 -11.60 -22.68
CA GLY A 184 -8.10 -12.72 -22.04
C GLY A 184 -9.33 -13.26 -22.77
N THR A 185 -9.24 -13.45 -24.09
CA THR A 185 -10.12 -14.27 -24.89
C THR A 185 -9.59 -15.70 -24.70
N GLY A 186 -10.35 -16.56 -24.01
CA GLY A 186 -9.95 -17.95 -23.76
C GLY A 186 -9.94 -18.81 -25.02
N SER A 187 -9.16 -18.45 -26.04
CA SER A 187 -8.98 -19.21 -27.28
C SER A 187 -7.81 -20.16 -27.08
N ILE A 188 -8.10 -21.44 -26.88
CA ILE A 188 -7.14 -22.54 -26.71
C ILE A 188 -6.31 -22.84 -27.99
N GLU A 189 -6.52 -22.09 -29.06
CA GLU A 189 -5.96 -22.33 -30.40
C GLU A 189 -4.79 -21.40 -30.76
N ASP A 190 -4.36 -20.48 -29.87
CA ASP A 190 -3.28 -19.55 -30.16
C ASP A 190 -1.88 -20.14 -29.87
N ILE A 191 -1.38 -20.92 -30.84
CA ILE A 191 -0.05 -21.57 -30.83
C ILE A 191 1.12 -20.63 -31.17
N SER A 192 0.87 -19.32 -31.26
CA SER A 192 1.88 -18.30 -31.59
C SER A 192 3.02 -18.18 -30.56
N ALA A 193 2.86 -18.77 -29.36
CA ALA A 193 3.85 -18.70 -28.28
C ALA A 193 4.97 -19.76 -28.35
N LEU A 194 4.88 -20.75 -29.25
CA LEU A 194 5.91 -21.79 -29.38
C LEU A 194 7.08 -21.31 -30.26
N HIS A 195 8.09 -20.71 -29.64
CA HIS A 195 9.40 -20.54 -30.27
C HIS A 195 10.10 -21.90 -30.34
N ILE A 196 10.02 -22.56 -31.50
CA ILE A 196 10.90 -23.68 -31.84
C ILE A 196 12.32 -23.13 -32.03
N ARG A 197 13.23 -23.53 -31.14
CA ARG A 197 14.67 -23.35 -31.33
C ARG A 197 15.14 -24.39 -32.35
N HIS A 198 15.71 -23.93 -33.46
CA HIS A 198 16.39 -24.75 -34.46
C HIS A 198 17.91 -24.76 -34.18
#